data_AF-A0A517XQM3-F1
#
_entry.id   AF-A0A517XQM3-F1
#
_cell.length_a   1.000
_cell.length_b   1.000
_cell.length_c   1.000
_cell.angle_alpha   90.00
_cell.angle_beta   90.00
_cell.angle_gamma   90.00
#
_symmetry.space_group_name_H-M   'P 1'
#
loop_
_entity.id
_entity.type
_entity.pdbx_description
1 polymer ?
#
loop_
_entity_poly.entity_id
_entity_poly.type
_entity_poly.pdbx_seq_one_letter_code
_entity_poly.pdbx_strand_id
1 'polypeptide(L)'
;MRRKGIDGLAGVVRTTLGRDPASGDLFVFKNRRGDKLKILAWMGDGFALYLRRLEKGTFAFPTATTTQLAMILGGVEWANTRTRTRFQKPV
;
A
#
# COMPACT_ATOMS: atom_id res chain seq x y z
N MET A 1 -11.18 -4.50 -3.03
CA MET A 1 -11.05 -4.24 -1.59
C MET A 1 -12.43 -3.97 -1.00
N ARG A 2 -13.19 -5.03 -0.66
CA ARG A 2 -14.44 -4.89 0.09
C ARG A 2 -14.13 -4.56 1.57
N ARG A 3 -15.17 -4.37 2.40
CA ARG A 3 -15.17 -3.89 3.81
C ARG A 3 -14.36 -4.73 4.83
N LYS A 4 -13.23 -5.32 4.44
CA LYS A 4 -12.35 -6.09 5.32
C LYS A 4 -11.72 -5.14 6.35
N GLY A 5 -11.98 -5.41 7.63
CA GLY A 5 -11.26 -4.83 8.77
C GLY A 5 -9.90 -5.51 8.97
N ILE A 6 -9.35 -5.42 10.18
CA ILE A 6 -8.05 -5.98 10.54
C ILE A 6 -7.99 -7.48 10.23
N ASP A 7 -8.88 -8.29 10.80
CA ASP A 7 -8.84 -9.76 10.66
C ASP A 7 -9.01 -10.19 9.20
N GLY A 8 -9.88 -9.50 8.48
CA GLY A 8 -10.10 -9.77 7.06
C GLY A 8 -8.86 -9.49 6.22
N LEU A 9 -8.08 -8.46 6.54
CA LEU A 9 -6.83 -8.14 5.85
C LEU A 9 -5.69 -9.06 6.30
N ALA A 10 -5.57 -9.34 7.59
CA ALA A 10 -4.62 -10.31 8.12
C ALA A 10 -4.82 -11.71 7.49
N GLY A 11 -6.08 -12.13 7.33
CA GLY A 11 -6.42 -13.35 6.61
C GLY A 11 -6.00 -13.32 5.13
N VAL A 12 -6.06 -12.17 4.46
CA VAL A 12 -5.53 -12.04 3.08
C VAL A 12 -4.01 -12.16 3.05
N VAL A 13 -3.30 -11.56 4.01
CA VAL A 13 -1.84 -11.72 4.11
C VAL A 13 -1.48 -13.19 4.25
N ARG A 14 -2.15 -13.90 5.17
CA ARG A 14 -1.92 -15.33 5.40
C ARG A 14 -2.22 -16.18 4.16
N THR A 15 -3.39 -16.00 3.56
CA THR A 15 -3.88 -16.88 2.48
C THR A 15 -3.30 -16.54 1.11
N THR A 16 -3.04 -15.27 0.82
CA THR A 16 -2.60 -14.81 -0.51
C THR A 16 -1.09 -14.63 -0.59
N LEU A 17 -0.47 -14.12 0.48
CA LEU A 17 0.97 -13.86 0.51
C LEU A 17 1.75 -14.96 1.23
N GLY A 18 1.08 -15.87 1.96
CA GLY A 18 1.73 -16.91 2.75
C GLY A 18 2.61 -16.36 3.88
N ARG A 19 2.37 -15.11 4.30
CA ARG A 19 3.19 -14.40 5.30
C ARG A 19 2.47 -14.26 6.61
N ASP A 20 3.23 -14.06 7.68
CA ASP A 20 2.69 -13.69 8.97
C ASP A 20 2.33 -12.20 8.98
N PRO A 21 1.06 -11.80 9.17
CA PRO A 21 0.68 -10.40 9.30
C PRO A 21 1.30 -9.72 10.54
N ALA A 22 1.80 -10.48 11.53
CA ALA A 22 2.47 -9.96 12.71
C ALA A 22 4.01 -9.87 12.58
N SER A 23 4.57 -10.13 11.40
CA SER A 23 6.02 -10.16 11.15
C SER A 23 6.77 -8.81 11.28
N GLY A 24 6.06 -7.71 11.52
CA GLY A 24 6.61 -6.35 11.51
C GLY A 24 6.58 -5.68 10.13
N ASP A 25 6.22 -6.41 9.08
CA ASP A 25 6.03 -5.87 7.74
C ASP A 25 4.80 -4.96 7.65
N LEU A 26 4.87 -3.95 6.77
CA LEU A 26 3.74 -3.11 6.41
C LEU A 26 3.01 -3.68 5.18
N PHE A 27 1.77 -4.12 5.37
CA PHE A 27 0.97 -4.66 4.27
C PHE A 27 0.06 -3.58 3.69
N VAL A 28 0.36 -3.16 2.46
CA VAL A 28 -0.35 -2.08 1.77
C VAL A 28 -1.39 -2.63 0.79
N PHE A 29 -2.65 -2.26 1.01
CA PHE A 29 -3.79 -2.64 0.19
C PHE A 29 -4.36 -1.44 -0.53
N LYS A 30 -4.48 -1.52 -1.86
CA LYS A 30 -5.22 -0.53 -2.65
C LYS A 30 -6.57 -1.08 -3.10
N ASN A 31 -7.55 -0.20 -3.25
CA ASN A 31 -8.78 -0.56 -3.94
C ASN A 31 -8.58 -0.58 -5.47
N ARG A 32 -9.57 -1.12 -6.20
CA ARG A 32 -9.49 -1.26 -7.67
C ARG A 32 -9.33 0.10 -8.37
N ARG A 33 -9.99 1.14 -7.86
CA ARG A 33 -9.88 2.51 -8.39
C ARG A 33 -8.53 3.17 -8.06
N GLY A 34 -7.83 2.71 -7.02
CA GLY A 34 -6.55 3.26 -6.57
C GLY A 34 -6.67 4.58 -5.80
N ASP A 35 -7.87 5.02 -5.43
CA ASP A 35 -8.12 6.25 -4.64
C ASP A 35 -8.22 5.97 -3.13
N LYS A 36 -8.22 4.70 -2.71
CA LYS A 36 -8.21 4.28 -1.31
C LYS A 36 -7.07 3.33 -1.02
N LEU A 37 -6.46 3.54 0.13
CA LEU A 37 -5.33 2.78 0.63
C LEU A 37 -5.62 2.36 2.08
N LYS A 38 -5.31 1.11 2.42
CA LYS A 38 -5.18 0.66 3.81
C LYS A 38 -3.80 0.09 4.03
N ILE A 39 -3.20 0.40 5.18
CA ILE A 39 -1.95 -0.19 5.64
C ILE A 39 -2.25 -0.96 6.91
N LEU A 40 -1.99 -2.26 6.89
CA LEU A 40 -2.03 -3.11 8.07
C LEU A 40 -0.61 -3.24 8.61
N ALA A 41 -0.45 -2.96 9.90
CA ALA A 41 0.82 -3.06 10.61
C ALA A 41 0.61 -3.73 11.97
N TRP A 42 1.58 -4.53 12.40
CA TRP A 42 1.65 -5.03 13.77
C TRP A 42 2.63 -4.18 14.58
N MET A 43 2.20 -3.68 15.73
CA MET A 43 2.98 -2.75 16.57
C MET A 43 3.59 -3.42 17.81
N GLY A 44 3.58 -4.76 17.88
CA GLY A 44 4.09 -5.53 19.02
C GLY A 44 2.98 -5.95 19.99
N ASP A 45 2.04 -5.06 20.27
CA ASP A 45 0.92 -5.27 21.18
C ASP A 45 -0.44 -5.44 20.47
N GLY A 46 -0.49 -5.10 19.18
CA GLY A 46 -1.72 -5.18 18.41
C GLY A 46 -1.58 -4.76 16.95
N PHE A 47 -2.70 -4.85 16.23
CA PHE A 47 -2.81 -4.42 14.86
C PHE A 47 -3.25 -2.96 14.77
N ALA A 48 -2.50 -2.17 13.99
CA ALA A 48 -2.89 -0.85 13.54
C ALA A 48 -3.37 -0.90 12.09
N LEU A 49 -4.45 -0.17 11.80
CA LEU A 49 -5.00 -0.03 10.46
C LEU A 49 -5.07 1.45 10.07
N TYR A 50 -4.15 1.88 9.21
CA TYR A 50 -4.21 3.21 8.61
C TYR A 50 -5.08 3.18 7.35
N LEU A 51 -6.03 4.11 7.24
CA LEU A 51 -6.89 4.25 6.06
C LEU A 51 -6.75 5.66 5.49
N ARG A 52 -6.44 5.75 4.21
CA ARG A 52 -6.43 7.03 3.47
C ARG A 52 -7.29 6.93 2.22
N ARG A 53 -8.15 7.92 2.05
CA ARG A 53 -8.93 8.14 0.83
C ARG A 53 -8.51 9.48 0.22
N LEU A 54 -8.31 9.51 -1.09
CA LEU A 54 -8.12 10.74 -1.83
C LEU A 54 -9.48 11.29 -2.28
N GLU A 55 -9.69 12.59 -2.09
CA GLU A 55 -10.86 13.32 -2.61
C GLU A 55 -10.81 13.39 -4.15
N LYS A 56 -9.60 13.50 -4.72
CA LYS A 56 -9.35 13.50 -6.17
C LYS A 56 -8.02 12.80 -6.49
N GLY A 57 -7.99 12.08 -7.61
CA GLY A 57 -6.81 11.38 -8.09
C GLY A 57 -6.66 9.94 -7.57
N THR A 58 -5.50 9.34 -7.83
CA THR A 58 -5.16 7.96 -7.44
C THR A 58 -3.75 7.90 -6.88
N PHE A 59 -3.50 6.95 -5.98
CA PHE A 59 -2.16 6.65 -5.48
C PHE A 59 -1.31 6.05 -6.60
N ALA A 60 -0.06 6.53 -6.72
CA ALA A 60 0.94 5.87 -7.52
C ALA A 60 1.42 4.63 -6.78
N PHE A 61 1.20 3.46 -7.36
CA PHE A 61 1.81 2.21 -6.90
C PHE A 61 2.85 1.79 -7.92
N PRO A 62 4.03 1.33 -7.49
CA PRO A 62 5.01 0.79 -8.41
C PRO A 62 4.40 -0.42 -9.11
N THR A 63 4.18 -0.32 -10.41
CA THR A 63 4.03 -1.49 -11.29
C THR A 63 5.42 -1.90 -11.72
N ALA A 64 6.19 -2.37 -10.75
CA ALA A 64 7.55 -2.83 -10.96
C ALA A 64 7.57 -4.32 -10.62
N THR A 65 8.16 -5.14 -11.50
CA THR A 65 8.45 -6.54 -11.17
C THR A 65 9.41 -6.59 -9.98
N THR A 66 9.52 -7.74 -9.30
CA THR A 66 10.44 -7.91 -8.16
C THR A 66 11.86 -7.45 -8.50
N THR A 67 12.34 -7.75 -9.71
CA THR A 67 13.64 -7.29 -10.23
C THR A 67 13.69 -5.78 -10.40
N GLN A 68 12.63 -5.17 -10.93
CA GLN A 68 12.55 -3.71 -11.09
C GLN A 68 12.48 -3.00 -9.73
N LEU A 69 11.77 -3.57 -8.74
CA LEU A 69 11.75 -3.08 -7.36
C LEU A 69 13.10 -3.21 -6.68
N ALA A 70 13.79 -4.35 -6.84
CA ALA A 70 15.13 -4.55 -6.31
C ALA A 70 16.14 -3.57 -6.92
N MET A 71 16.04 -3.29 -8.22
CA MET A 71 16.85 -2.27 -8.89
C MET A 71 16.56 -0.86 -8.34
N ILE A 72 15.28 -0.50 -8.14
CA ILE A 72 14.91 0.79 -7.52
C ILE A 72 15.46 0.88 -6.09
N LEU A 73 15.32 -0.17 -5.28
CA LEU A 73 15.84 -0.22 -3.90
C LEU A 73 17.37 -0.22 -3.85
N GLY A 74 18.03 -0.73 -4.90
CA GLY A 74 19.48 -0.69 -5.09
C GLY A 74 20.01 0.61 -5.70
N GLY A 75 19.16 1.63 -5.90
CA GLY A 75 19.56 2.96 -6.37
C GLY A 75 19.54 3.18 -7.89
N VAL A 76 18.96 2.25 -8.66
CA VAL A 76 18.80 2.41 -10.12
C VAL A 76 17.55 3.25 -10.39
N GLU A 77 17.75 4.51 -10.79
CA GLU A 77 16.67 5.43 -11.12
C GLU A 77 16.18 5.23 -12.57
N TRP A 78 14.87 5.24 -12.77
CA TRP A 78 14.25 5.15 -14.08
C TRP A 78 13.95 6.57 -14.51
N ALA A 79 14.68 7.08 -15.51
CA ALA A 79 14.43 8.40 -16.03
C ALA A 79 12.95 8.52 -16.45
N ASN A 80 12.26 9.50 -15.86
CA ASN A 80 10.90 10.00 -16.14
C ASN A 80 9.81 9.67 -15.09
N THR A 81 9.93 10.26 -13.90
CA THR A 81 8.88 10.24 -12.86
C THR A 81 7.79 11.27 -13.19
N ARG A 82 6.68 10.85 -13.80
CA ARG A 82 5.49 11.71 -13.96
C ARG A 82 4.73 11.85 -12.64
N THR A 83 4.69 13.06 -12.09
CA THR A 83 3.85 13.38 -10.93
C THR A 83 2.37 13.39 -11.33
N ARG A 84 1.51 12.75 -10.53
CA ARG A 84 0.05 12.74 -10.77
C ARG A 84 -0.59 13.88 -9.99
N THR A 85 -1.55 14.57 -10.61
CA THR A 85 -2.31 15.66 -9.99
C THR A 85 -2.98 15.19 -8.69
N ARG A 86 -2.62 15.82 -7.57
CA ARG A 86 -3.22 15.58 -6.24
C ARG A 86 -4.14 16.75 -5.89
N PHE A 87 -5.18 16.47 -5.10
CA PHE A 87 -6.00 17.52 -4.51
C PHE A 87 -5.13 18.38 -3.57
N GLN A 88 -5.17 19.70 -3.74
CA GLN A 88 -4.63 20.66 -2.79
C GLN A 88 -5.80 21.44 -2.18
N LYS A 89 -5.76 21.64 -0.86
CA LYS A 89 -6.74 22.48 -0.20
C LYS A 89 -6.48 23.94 -0.66
N PRO A 90 -7.49 24.68 -1.11
CA PRO A 90 -7.34 26.12 -1.31
C PRO A 90 -6.90 26.75 0.02
N VAL A 91 -5.94 27.66 -0.05
CA VAL A 91 -5.44 28.44 1.10
C VAL A 91 -6.54 29.35 1.63
#